data_AF-A0A7Z9GXR6-F1
#
_entry.id   AF-A0A7Z9GXR6-F1
#
_cell.length_a   1.000
_cell.length_b   1.000
_cell.length_c   1.000
_cell.angle_alpha   90.00
_cell.angle_beta   90.00
_cell.angle_gamma   90.00
#
_symmetry.space_group_name_H-M   'P 1'
#
loop_
_entity.id
_entity.type
_entity.pdbx_description
1 polymer ?
#
loop_
_entity_poly.entity_id
_entity_poly.type
_entity_poly.pdbx_seq_one_letter_code
_entity_poly.pdbx_strand_id
1 'polypeptide(L)' 'MKAILLKEPKQFRQIEIDEAAPPAAGEALVAVHRVGICGTDISGYLGKMPFYSYPRIPGHELGVEVL' A
#
# COMPACT_ATOMS: atom_id res chain seq x y z
N MET A 1 -9.65 -6.09 -6.93
CA MET A 1 -8.21 -6.40 -6.97
C MET A 1 -7.66 -6.72 -5.59
N LYS A 2 -6.55 -7.47 -5.50
CA LYS A 2 -5.91 -7.86 -4.24
C LYS A 2 -5.07 -6.73 -3.64
N ALA A 3 -5.08 -6.61 -2.32
CA ALA A 3 -4.20 -5.72 -1.57
C ALA A 3 -3.72 -6.37 -0.26
N ILE A 4 -2.60 -5.87 0.26
CA ILE A 4 -2.11 -6.21 1.61
C ILE A 4 -2.44 -5.04 2.53
N LEU A 5 -3.31 -5.27 3.51
CA LEU A 5 -3.70 -4.30 4.52
C LEU A 5 -2.90 -4.55 5.81
N LEU A 6 -2.19 -3.54 6.28
CA LEU A 6 -1.71 -3.51 7.65
C LEU A 6 -2.86 -3.00 8.53
N LYS A 7 -3.56 -3.94 9.20
CA LYS A 7 -4.77 -3.64 9.97
C LYS A 7 -4.44 -2.93 11.29
N GLU A 8 -3.40 -3.41 11.95
CA GLU A 8 -2.85 -2.92 13.22
C GLU A 8 -1.41 -3.44 13.36
N PRO A 9 -0.60 -2.97 14.33
CA PRO A 9 0.75 -3.48 14.53
C PRO A 9 0.80 -5.01 14.54
N LYS A 10 1.73 -5.55 13.77
CA LYS A 10 1.99 -6.99 13.57
C LYS A 10 0.90 -7.78 12.83
N GLN A 11 -0.16 -7.13 12.34
CA GLN A 11 -1.25 -7.80 11.62
C GLN A 11 -1.40 -7.34 10.17
N PHE A 12 -0.80 -8.10 9.26
CA PHE A 12 -1.13 -8.04 7.84
C PHE A 12 -2.34 -8.91 7.52
N ARG A 13 -3.18 -8.44 6.61
CA ARG A 13 -4.27 -9.20 6.00
C ARG A 13 -4.25 -8.99 4.50
N GLN A 14 -4.36 -10.08 3.75
CA GLN A 14 -4.74 -9.96 2.35
C GLN A 14 -6.24 -9.65 2.28
N ILE A 15 -6.60 -8.64 1.51
CA ILE A 15 -7.98 -8.23 1.27
C ILE A 15 -8.25 -8.14 -0.23
N GLU A 16 -9.52 -8.25 -0.60
CA GLU A 16 -10.01 -7.82 -1.90
C GLU A 16 -10.59 -6.41 -1.76
N ILE A 17 -10.26 -5.54 -2.71
CA ILE A 17 -10.80 -4.19 -2.85
C ILE A 17 -11.40 -4.01 -4.25
N ASP A 18 -12.23 -3.01 -4.45
CA ASP A 18 -12.75 -2.69 -5.78
C ASP A 18 -11.61 -2.29 -6.72
N GLU A 19 -11.84 -2.42 -8.03
CA GLU A 19 -10.92 -1.86 -9.02
C GLU A 19 -10.92 -0.34 -8.93
N ALA A 20 -9.77 0.27 -9.22
CA ALA A 20 -9.65 1.71 -9.22
C ALA A 20 -10.53 2.33 -10.31
N ALA A 21 -11.21 3.42 -9.97
CA ALA A 21 -11.90 4.24 -10.95
C ALA A 21 -10.89 4.85 -11.95
N PRO A 22 -11.34 5.27 -13.14
CA PRO A 22 -10.50 6.03 -14.07
C PRO A 22 -9.88 7.25 -13.37
N PRO A 23 -8.60 7.56 -13.65
CA PRO A 23 -7.91 8.65 -12.96
C PRO A 23 -8.55 10.00 -13.32
N ALA A 24 -8.56 10.93 -12.36
CA ALA A 24 -8.96 12.31 -12.63
C ALA A 24 -7.88 13.07 -13.43
N ALA A 25 -8.20 14.28 -13.87
CA ALA A 25 -7.23 15.14 -14.54
C ALA A 25 -6.02 15.42 -13.61
N GLY A 26 -4.82 15.07 -14.07
CA GLY A 26 -3.58 15.20 -13.30
C GLY A 26 -3.19 13.97 -12.48
N GLU A 27 -3.98 12.89 -12.54
CA GLU A 27 -3.67 11.61 -11.90
C GLU A 27 -3.28 10.55 -12.94
N ALA A 28 -2.62 9.50 -12.50
CA ALA A 28 -2.33 8.32 -13.31
C ALA A 28 -2.81 7.08 -12.56
N LEU A 29 -3.52 6.20 -13.26
CA LEU A 29 -3.78 4.86 -12.78
C LEU A 29 -2.61 3.97 -13.18
N VAL A 30 -2.12 3.13 -12.26
CA VAL A 30 -0.96 2.29 -12.51
C VAL A 30 -1.21 0.85 -12.09
N ALA A 31 -0.69 -0.10 -12.87
CA ALA A 31 -0.57 -1.49 -12.49
C ALA A 31 0.72 -1.71 -11.69
N VAL A 32 0.58 -2.17 -10.45
CA VAL A 32 1.73 -2.46 -9.57
C VAL A 32 2.28 -3.85 -9.86
N HIS A 33 3.52 -3.92 -10.32
CA HIS A 33 4.20 -5.18 -10.63
C HIS A 33 5.04 -5.70 -9.46
N ARG A 34 5.78 -4.81 -8.79
CA ARG A 34 6.66 -5.14 -7.66
C ARG A 34 6.64 -4.02 -6.62
N VAL A 35 6.82 -4.37 -5.36
CA VAL A 35 6.89 -3.45 -4.23
C VAL A 35 8.11 -3.81 -3.38
N GLY A 36 9.01 -2.85 -3.17
CA GLY A 36 10.10 -2.93 -2.22
C GLY A 36 9.61 -2.81 -0.77
N ILE A 37 10.39 -3.35 0.17
CA ILE A 37 10.11 -3.25 1.60
C ILE A 37 11.22 -2.40 2.23
N CYS A 38 10.81 -1.26 2.80
CA CYS A 38 11.70 -0.33 3.44
C CYS A 38 11.66 -0.45 4.98
N GLY A 39 12.63 0.14 5.67
CA GLY A 39 12.62 0.26 7.12
C GLY A 39 11.39 0.99 7.68
N THR A 40 10.78 1.88 6.88
CA THR A 40 9.50 2.54 7.21
C THR A 40 8.35 1.54 7.28
N ASP A 41 8.26 0.59 6.34
CA ASP A 41 7.22 -0.45 6.37
C ASP A 41 7.40 -1.38 7.57
N ILE A 42 8.64 -1.73 7.91
CA ILE A 42 8.96 -2.53 9.10
C ILE A 42 8.60 -1.76 10.38
N SER A 43 8.92 -0.47 10.45
CA SER A 43 8.59 0.37 11.61
C SER A 43 7.08 0.56 11.76
N GLY A 44 6.36 0.68 10.63
CA GLY A 44 4.90 0.62 10.57
C GLY A 44 4.38 -0.74 11.03
N TYR A 45 4.92 -1.86 10.55
CA TYR A 45 4.50 -3.19 11.00
C TYR A 45 4.71 -3.37 12.52
N LEU A 46 5.80 -2.86 13.08
CA LEU A 46 6.10 -2.98 14.51
C LEU A 46 5.35 -1.99 15.40
N GLY A 47 4.59 -1.04 14.86
CA GLY A 47 3.92 0.00 15.64
C GLY A 47 4.85 1.06 16.21
N LYS A 48 6.04 1.23 15.61
CA LYS A 48 7.07 2.17 16.09
C LYS A 48 7.11 3.48 15.31
N MET A 49 6.44 3.54 14.16
CA MET A 49 6.40 4.74 13.33
C MET A 49 5.31 5.70 13.82
N PRO A 50 5.66 6.86 14.43
CA PRO A 50 4.70 7.72 15.14
C PRO A 50 3.64 8.36 14.22
N PHE A 51 3.90 8.45 12.92
CA PHE A 51 3.01 9.08 11.95
C PHE A 51 2.31 8.05 11.05
N TYR A 52 2.34 6.77 11.42
CA TYR A 52 1.75 5.69 10.64
C TYR A 52 0.32 5.41 11.14
N SER A 53 -0.68 5.75 10.32
CA SER A 53 -2.08 5.49 10.65
C SER A 53 -2.53 4.12 10.15
N TYR A 54 -3.28 3.41 10.98
CA TYR A 54 -3.94 2.14 10.65
C TYR A 54 -5.46 2.34 10.51
N PRO A 55 -6.14 1.51 9.70
CA PRO A 55 -5.57 0.53 8.78
C PRO A 55 -4.98 1.20 7.53
N ARG A 56 -3.94 0.61 6.93
CA ARG A 56 -3.28 1.18 5.73
C ARG A 56 -2.74 0.11 4.81
N ILE A 57 -2.86 0.32 3.50
CA ILE A 57 -2.12 -0.43 2.48
C ILE A 57 -0.73 0.24 2.36
N PRO A 58 0.37 -0.41 2.79
CA PRO A 58 1.73 0.12 2.61
C PRO A 58 2.19 0.01 1.16
N GLY A 59 3.35 0.59 0.88
CA GLY A 59 4.00 0.54 -0.43
C GLY A 59 4.36 1.93 -0.93
N HIS A 60 5.66 2.23 -0.91
CA HIS A 60 6.19 3.51 -1.40
C HIS A 60 7.47 3.33 -2.25
N GLU A 61 7.84 2.08 -2.52
CA GLU A 61 8.95 1.69 -3.38
C GLU A 61 8.40 0.80 -4.50
N LEU A 62 7.80 1.40 -5.53
CA LEU A 62 6.96 0.68 -6.50
C LEU A 62 7.64 0.57 -7.87
N GLY A 63 7.59 -0.63 -8.46
CA GLY A 63 7.79 -0.84 -9.89
C GLY A 63 6.43 -1.01 -10.57
N VAL A 64 6.10 -0.09 -11.47
CA VAL A 64 4.73 0.05 -12.02
C VAL A 64 4.71 0.23 -13.54
N GLU A 65 3.55 -0.02 -14.11
CA GLU A 65 3.18 0.31 -15.50
C GLU A 65 2.01 1.31 -15.47
N VAL A 66 2.06 2.33 -16.32
CA VAL A 66 0.98 3.32 -16.43
C VAL A 66 -0.12 2.75 -17.33
N LEU A 67 -1.35 2.82 -16.85
CA LEU A 67 -2.56 2.37 -17.56
C LEU A 67 -3.31 3.56 -18.20
#